data_AF-A0A957JNV8-F1
#
_entry.id   AF-A0A957JNV8-F1
#
_cell.length_a   1.000
_cell.length_b   1.000
_cell.length_c   1.000
_cell.angle_alpha   90.00
_cell.angle_beta   90.00
_cell.angle_gamma   90.00
#
_symmetry.space_group_name_H-M   'P 1'
#
loop_
_entity.id
_entity.type
_entity.pdbx_description
1 polymer ?
#
loop_
_entity_poly.entity_id
_entity_poly.type
_entity_poly.pdbx_seq_one_letter_code
_entity_poly.pdbx_strand_id
1 'polypeptide(L)'
;MKMAVTITLPDEIEIQLQQKGQEQQLSVEELALEILAYALKKRELAPTLEDVVAKIQATSLTPGNIRPARGSLADALRNAPEDPDFNLETWNRQWAALEAEMRALTLANAVAEGRE
;
A
#
# COMPACT_ATOMS: atom_id res chain seq x y z
N MET A 1 -35.79 -5.04 -8.88
CA MET A 1 -36.40 -3.77 -8.45
C MET A 1 -35.36 -2.66 -8.67
N LYS A 2 -35.68 -1.59 -9.39
CA LYS A 2 -34.78 -0.42 -9.51
C LYS A 2 -34.97 0.44 -8.26
N MET A 3 -33.89 0.70 -7.53
CA MET A 3 -33.88 1.67 -6.43
C MET A 3 -33.24 2.96 -6.94
N ALA A 4 -33.92 4.09 -6.72
CA ALA A 4 -33.35 5.41 -6.97
C ALA A 4 -32.73 5.93 -5.68
N VAL A 5 -31.47 6.37 -5.75
CA VAL A 5 -30.75 6.96 -4.62
C VAL A 5 -30.26 8.34 -5.06
N THR A 6 -30.54 9.35 -4.24
CA THR A 6 -30.00 10.70 -4.45
C THR A 6 -28.78 10.86 -3.56
N ILE A 7 -27.64 11.22 -4.16
CA ILE A 7 -26.40 11.50 -3.46
C ILE A 7 -26.04 12.97 -3.68
N THR A 8 -25.60 13.65 -2.62
CA THR A 8 -25.08 15.00 -2.70
C THR A 8 -23.56 14.92 -2.66
N LEU A 9 -22.90 15.47 -3.66
CA LEU A 9 -21.44 15.44 -3.81
C LEU A 9 -20.88 16.84 -3.55
N PRO A 10 -19.64 16.95 -3.05
CA PRO A 10 -18.92 18.23 -3.03
C PRO A 10 -18.71 18.76 -4.45
N ASP A 11 -18.79 20.08 -4.63
CA ASP A 11 -18.70 20.77 -5.92
C ASP A 11 -17.46 20.35 -6.75
N GLU A 12 -16.33 20.13 -6.07
CA GLU A 12 -15.09 19.69 -6.72
C GLU A 12 -15.24 18.31 -7.40
N ILE A 13 -15.97 17.38 -6.77
CA ILE A 13 -16.19 16.04 -7.29
C ILE A 13 -17.21 16.06 -8.43
N GLU A 14 -18.21 16.93 -8.36
CA GLU A 14 -19.15 17.14 -9.45
C GLU A 14 -18.45 17.62 -10.72
N ILE A 15 -17.56 18.61 -10.60
CA ILE A 15 -16.78 19.14 -11.72
C ILE A 15 -15.91 18.03 -12.34
N GLN A 16 -15.22 17.24 -11.50
CA GLN A 16 -14.37 16.16 -11.99
C GLN A 16 -15.17 15.05 -12.67
N LEU A 17 -16.35 14.70 -12.16
CA LEU A 17 -17.23 13.72 -12.79
C LEU A 17 -17.77 14.20 -14.14
N GLN A 18 -18.16 15.48 -14.23
CA GLN A 18 -18.60 16.06 -15.50
C GLN A 18 -17.49 16.05 -16.54
N GLN A 19 -16.28 16.47 -16.17
CA GLN A 19 -15.12 16.45 -17.07
C GLN A 19 -14.79 15.03 -17.55
N LYS A 20 -14.72 14.07 -16.62
CA LYS A 20 -14.42 12.67 -16.95
C LYS A 20 -15.54 11.99 -17.75
N GLY A 21 -16.79 12.37 -17.53
CA GLY A 21 -17.93 11.91 -18.33
C GLY A 21 -17.81 12.39 -19.77
N GLN A 22 -17.45 13.66 -19.98
CA GLN A 22 -17.20 14.20 -21.32
C GLN A 22 -16.03 13.52 -22.03
N GLU A 23 -14.92 13.30 -21.34
CA GLU A 23 -13.75 12.59 -21.88
C GLU A 23 -14.07 11.16 -22.33
N GLN A 24 -14.94 10.48 -21.59
CA GLN A 24 -15.31 9.08 -21.83
C GLN A 24 -16.61 8.92 -22.63
N GLN A 25 -17.23 10.03 -23.05
CA GLN A 25 -18.53 10.05 -23.74
C GLN A 25 -19.66 9.34 -22.96
N LEU A 26 -19.60 9.41 -21.64
CA LEU A 26 -20.59 8.83 -20.73
C LEU A 26 -21.38 9.94 -20.03
N SER A 27 -22.63 9.64 -19.67
CA SER A 27 -23.36 10.50 -18.74
C SER A 27 -22.73 10.47 -17.34
N VAL A 28 -22.94 11.53 -16.56
CA VAL A 28 -22.44 11.62 -15.19
C VAL A 28 -23.00 10.48 -14.33
N GLU A 29 -24.26 10.12 -14.57
CA GLU A 29 -24.96 9.04 -13.89
C GLU A 29 -24.35 7.67 -14.21
N GLU A 30 -24.06 7.38 -15.48
CA GLU A 30 -23.42 6.13 -15.89
C GLU A 30 -22.01 6.00 -15.31
N LEU A 31 -21.22 7.08 -15.38
CA LEU A 31 -19.88 7.11 -14.80
C LEU A 31 -19.91 6.93 -13.27
N ALA A 32 -20.86 7.59 -12.59
CA ALA A 32 -21.04 7.43 -11.15
C ALA A 32 -21.42 5.99 -10.78
N LEU A 33 -22.29 5.35 -11.57
CA LEU A 33 -22.65 3.95 -11.38
C LEU A 33 -21.46 3.01 -11.58
N GLU A 34 -20.64 3.23 -12.60
CA GLU A 34 -19.44 2.42 -12.82
C GLU A 34 -18.42 2.56 -11.68
N ILE A 35 -18.18 3.78 -11.21
CA ILE A 35 -17.27 4.04 -10.09
C ILE A 35 -17.78 3.36 -8.81
N LEU A 36 -19.08 3.49 -8.52
CA LEU A 36 -19.68 2.85 -7.34
C LEU A 36 -19.64 1.32 -7.44
N ALA A 37 -19.96 0.75 -8.62
CA ALA A 37 -19.88 -0.68 -8.85
C ALA A 37 -18.44 -1.20 -8.70
N TYR A 38 -17.46 -0.46 -9.23
CA TYR A 38 -16.05 -0.77 -9.08
C TYR A 38 -15.61 -0.68 -7.62
N ALA A 39 -15.99 0.36 -6.90
CA ALA A 39 -15.62 0.56 -5.49
C ALA A 39 -16.18 -0.54 -4.59
N LEU A 40 -17.44 -0.93 -4.80
CA LEU A 40 -18.08 -2.03 -4.07
C LEU A 40 -17.36 -3.36 -4.35
N LYS A 41 -17.07 -3.66 -5.62
CA LYS A 41 -16.35 -4.88 -6.01
C LYS A 41 -14.90 -4.90 -5.51
N LYS A 42 -14.19 -3.77 -5.55
CA LYS A 42 -12.80 -3.65 -5.07
C LYS A 42 -12.71 -3.84 -3.55
N ARG A 43 -13.70 -3.35 -2.80
CA ARG A 43 -13.75 -3.54 -1.34
C ARG A 43 -13.92 -5.01 -0.95
N GLU A 44 -14.62 -5.79 -1.76
CA GLU A 44 -14.74 -7.24 -1.58
C GLU A 44 -13.48 -8.01 -2.00
N LEU A 45 -12.63 -7.42 -2.86
CA LEU A 45 -11.46 -8.08 -3.45
C LEU A 45 -10.13 -7.70 -2.77
N ALA A 46 -10.09 -6.61 -2.01
CA ALA A 46 -8.89 -6.22 -1.30
C ALA A 46 -8.74 -7.11 -0.06
N PRO A 47 -7.72 -7.99 0.01
CA PRO A 47 -7.49 -8.79 1.20
C PRO A 47 -7.25 -7.84 2.38
N THR A 48 -7.83 -8.16 3.53
CA THR A 48 -7.49 -7.47 4.78
C THR A 48 -6.03 -7.75 5.13
N LEU A 49 -5.44 -6.96 6.04
CA LEU A 49 -4.07 -7.20 6.48
C LEU A 49 -3.96 -8.61 7.09
N GLU A 50 -4.98 -9.03 7.81
CA GLU A 50 -5.15 -10.34 8.42
C GLU A 50 -5.19 -11.44 7.34
N ASP A 51 -5.90 -11.23 6.23
CA ASP A 51 -5.92 -12.16 5.09
C ASP A 51 -4.54 -12.29 4.44
N VAL A 52 -3.80 -11.19 4.33
CA VAL A 52 -2.43 -11.19 3.80
C VAL A 52 -1.50 -11.95 4.74
N VAL A 53 -1.58 -11.71 6.05
CA VAL A 53 -0.76 -12.41 7.06
C VAL A 53 -1.08 -13.90 7.09
N ALA A 54 -2.37 -14.27 7.09
CA ALA A 54 -2.80 -15.67 7.05
C ALA A 54 -2.29 -16.37 5.78
N LYS A 55 -2.30 -15.68 4.64
CA LYS A 55 -1.75 -16.21 3.38
C LYS A 55 -0.23 -16.40 3.44
N ILE A 56 0.51 -15.46 4.03
CA ILE A 56 1.96 -15.58 4.22
C ILE A 56 2.27 -16.76 5.14
N GLN A 57 1.55 -16.90 6.26
CA GLN A 57 1.72 -18.01 7.20
C GLN A 57 1.34 -19.37 6.59
N ALA A 58 0.31 -19.40 5.74
CA ALA A 58 -0.13 -20.60 5.02
C ALA A 58 0.79 -20.94 3.82
N THR A 59 1.65 -20.01 3.40
CA THR A 59 2.65 -20.29 2.37
C THR A 59 3.72 -21.17 2.98
N SER A 60 3.58 -22.49 2.80
CA SER A 60 4.61 -23.44 3.17
C SER A 60 5.95 -23.02 2.56
N LEU A 61 7.02 -23.04 3.36
CA LEU A 61 8.41 -22.89 2.92
C LEU A 61 8.83 -24.15 2.14
N THR A 62 8.11 -24.45 1.07
CA THR A 62 8.45 -25.55 0.18
C THR A 62 9.75 -25.17 -0.53
N PRO A 63 10.83 -25.96 -0.41
CA PRO A 63 12.13 -25.63 -1.00
C PRO A 63 12.07 -25.36 -2.52
N GLY A 64 11.06 -25.91 -3.21
CA GLY A 64 10.82 -25.66 -4.63
C GLY A 64 10.36 -24.24 -4.99
N ASN A 65 9.88 -23.45 -4.02
CA ASN A 65 9.52 -22.04 -4.22
C ASN A 65 10.70 -21.09 -3.96
N ILE A 66 11.79 -21.59 -3.37
CA ILE A 66 13.03 -20.85 -3.17
C ILE A 66 13.86 -21.04 -4.43
N ARG A 67 13.87 -20.05 -5.32
CA ARG A 67 14.80 -20.03 -6.44
C ARG A 67 16.14 -19.47 -5.95
N PRO A 68 17.25 -20.21 -6.05
CA PRO A 68 18.57 -19.66 -5.79
C PRO A 68 18.77 -18.42 -6.67
N ALA A 69 19.28 -17.34 -6.07
CA ALA A 69 19.65 -16.16 -6.83
C ALA A 69 20.63 -16.57 -7.94
N ARG A 70 20.32 -16.20 -9.19
CA ARG A 70 21.14 -16.55 -10.36
C ARG A 70 22.39 -15.67 -10.51
N GLY A 71 22.65 -14.79 -9.54
CA GLY A 71 23.73 -13.83 -9.58
C GLY A 71 24.24 -13.49 -8.19
N SER A 72 25.44 -12.93 -8.15
CA SER A 72 26.05 -12.42 -6.93
C SER A 72 25.37 -11.12 -6.52
N LEU A 73 24.90 -11.06 -5.27
CA LEU A 73 24.42 -9.81 -4.68
C LEU A 73 25.51 -8.73 -4.72
N ALA A 74 26.77 -9.10 -4.50
CA ALA A 74 27.88 -8.17 -4.56
C ALA A 74 28.07 -7.58 -5.97
N ASP A 75 27.87 -8.38 -7.02
CA ASP A 75 27.96 -7.88 -8.40
C ASP A 75 26.74 -7.04 -8.78
N ALA A 76 25.55 -7.39 -8.29
CA ALA A 76 24.35 -6.58 -8.47
C ALA A 76 24.48 -5.21 -7.79
N LEU A 77 25.03 -5.15 -6.57
CA LEU A 77 25.27 -3.90 -5.85
C LEU A 77 26.38 -3.07 -6.47
N ARG A 78 27.45 -3.72 -6.96
CA ARG A 78 28.56 -3.00 -7.62
C ARG A 78 28.13 -2.36 -8.95
N ASN A 79 27.15 -2.96 -9.64
CA ASN A 79 26.61 -2.46 -10.90
C ASN A 79 25.29 -1.70 -10.74
N ALA A 80 24.87 -1.42 -9.50
CA ALA A 80 23.67 -0.64 -9.26
C ALA A 80 23.88 0.79 -9.79
N PRO A 81 22.85 1.43 -10.35
CA PRO A 81 22.92 2.85 -10.66
C PRO A 81 23.30 3.61 -9.39
N GLU A 82 24.34 4.44 -9.47
CA GLU A 82 24.62 5.39 -8.41
C GLU A 82 23.44 6.37 -8.35
N ASP A 83 22.86 6.52 -7.17
CA ASP A 83 21.87 7.55 -6.91
C ASP A 83 22.64 8.86 -6.65
N PRO A 84 22.63 9.82 -7.60
CA PRO A 84 23.40 11.06 -7.47
C PRO A 84 22.90 11.94 -6.33
N ASP A 85 21.68 11.72 -5.86
CA ASP A 85 21.05 12.49 -4.79
C ASP A 85 21.18 11.79 -3.42
N PHE A 86 21.79 10.59 -3.36
CA PHE A 86 21.95 9.84 -2.11
C PHE A 86 22.92 10.53 -1.16
N ASN A 87 22.41 10.97 -0.01
CA ASN A 87 23.17 11.62 1.04
C ASN A 87 23.32 10.70 2.27
N LEU A 88 24.51 10.12 2.42
CA LEU A 88 24.82 9.17 3.50
C LEU A 88 24.65 9.77 4.91
N GLU A 89 24.98 11.05 5.10
CA GLU A 89 24.84 11.71 6.40
C GLU A 89 23.36 11.87 6.78
N THR A 90 22.53 12.28 5.82
CA THR A 90 21.08 12.41 6.01
C THR A 90 20.44 11.06 6.28
N TRP A 91 20.84 10.03 5.52
CA TRP A 91 20.41 8.66 5.74
C TRP A 91 20.74 8.18 7.16
N ASN A 92 21.99 8.34 7.60
CA ASN A 92 22.42 7.92 8.93
C ASN A 92 21.68 8.65 10.05
N ARG A 93 21.41 9.95 9.88
CA ARG A 93 20.61 10.73 10.85
C ARG A 93 19.17 10.20 10.94
N GLN A 94 18.54 9.92 9.81
CA GLN A 94 17.17 9.37 9.77
C GLN A 94 17.13 7.97 10.39
N TRP A 95 18.14 7.14 10.09
CA TRP A 95 18.26 5.80 10.66
C TRP A 95 18.38 5.83 12.19
N ALA A 96 19.25 6.70 12.73
CA ALA A 96 19.41 6.85 14.17
C ALA A 96 18.12 7.31 14.87
N ALA A 97 17.35 8.20 14.24
CA ALA A 97 16.06 8.63 14.78
C ALA A 97 15.05 7.47 14.84
N LEU A 98 14.97 6.67 13.78
CA LEU A 98 14.10 5.50 13.71
C LEU A 98 14.51 4.41 14.71
N GLU A 99 15.81 4.15 14.89
CA GLU A 99 16.31 3.22 15.91
C GLU A 99 15.94 3.68 17.33
N ALA A 100 16.02 4.98 17.61
CA ALA A 100 15.63 5.53 18.91
C ALA A 100 14.13 5.35 19.18
N GLU A 101 13.28 5.59 18.17
CA GLU A 101 11.84 5.38 18.25
C GLU A 101 11.49 3.90 18.50
N MET A 102 12.10 2.99 17.74
CA MET A 102 11.90 1.54 17.91
C MET A 102 12.33 1.05 19.30
N ARG A 103 13.43 1.58 19.85
CA ARG A 103 13.86 1.27 21.22
C ARG A 103 12.87 1.81 22.25
N ALA A 104 12.35 3.02 22.06
CA ALA A 104 11.35 3.60 22.96
C ALA A 104 10.05 2.78 22.97
N LEU A 105 9.57 2.36 21.81
CA LEU A 105 8.40 1.47 21.69
C LEU A 105 8.65 0.11 22.35
N THR A 106 9.82 -0.48 22.13
CA THR A 106 10.21 -1.76 22.75
C THR A 106 10.25 -1.64 24.27
N LEU A 107 10.83 -0.55 24.79
CA LEU A 107 10.89 -0.29 26.23
C LEU A 107 9.50 -0.07 26.81
N ALA A 108 8.65 0.72 26.15
CA ALA A 108 7.27 0.93 26.57
C ALA A 108 6.48 -0.39 26.61
N ASN A 109 6.70 -1.27 25.63
CA ASN A 109 6.03 -2.57 25.58
C ASN A 109 6.57 -3.53 26.66
N ALA A 110 7.89 -3.53 26.92
CA ALA A 110 8.50 -4.33 28.01
C ALA A 110 7.98 -3.92 29.39
N VAL A 111 7.82 -2.61 29.64
CA VAL A 111 7.23 -2.07 30.87
C VAL A 111 5.75 -2.47 31.00
N ALA A 112 4.98 -2.41 29.91
CA ALA A 112 3.58 -2.83 29.90
C ALA A 112 3.41 -4.34 30.12
N GLU A 113 4.37 -5.16 29.68
CA GLU A 113 4.36 -6.62 29.81
C GLU A 113 5.04 -7.14 31.09
N GLY A 114 5.58 -6.26 31.94
CA GLY A 114 6.17 -6.61 33.25
C GLY A 114 7.45 -7.45 33.16
N ARG A 115 8.24 -7.29 32.08
CA ARG A 115 9.54 -7.94 31.92
C ARG A 115 10.64 -6.91 32.13
N GLU A 116 11.30 -6.97 33.29
CA GLU A 116 12.51 -6.21 33.62
C GLU A 116 13.77 -6.81 32.98
#